data_AF-A0A928NSW3-F1
#
_entry.id   AF-A0A928NSW3-F1
#
_cell.length_a   1.000
_cell.length_b   1.000
_cell.length_c   1.000
_cell.angle_alpha   90.00
_cell.angle_beta   90.00
_cell.angle_gamma   90.00
#
_symmetry.space_group_name_H-M   'P 1'
#
loop_
_entity.id
_entity.type
_entity.pdbx_description
1 polymer ?
#
loop_
_entity_poly.entity_id
_entity_poly.type
_entity_poly.pdbx_seq_one_letter_code
_entity_poly.pdbx_strand_id
1 'polypeptide(L)'
;MYWMVFLLIFLGIIVTFVIIQRYTQNKTLWITDMSATIWFSVRSEQFELITKLIEEYNQTLPKSTGVVVVGVNFETEDMLIERLEDSFYTFSTVQVPDMIFLSEKSLKKLYDRKLVLSAEKDDPEFRMFPVMASVDMMYTNTKRVKSMIKYTQKTESFDELPEDVLENTEGLLKASDVYTRIQVEEHLIKSDGAKPFITINSLERFFVTSYMQLGGDLKSSSTNYDAFYKVWRYIVKGLLLKYISVVPEKRQFFNKIDTVKSPVAIGSYSKEGYELSEYPMFEGSVRKIVPVTKYGLSFVTKRMHDTKKSILTYFGDWLVQQQRNVELAVYFGYLPIINEKISTDEVFIKETISLFAMNIDFDQDDTERIANRCEFVTSYYESADGIIDFDVFDDERVNKIVSRILDYVDACSHKLDSDIDYKDPDNDTVGTMYARKAFDNWVNYFDL
;
A
#
# COMPACT_ATOMS: atom_id res chain seq x y z
N MET A 1 26.49 -63.81 28.24
CA MET A 1 25.28 -64.07 27.40
C MET A 1 24.30 -62.90 27.42
N TYR A 2 23.83 -62.42 28.58
CA TYR A 2 22.90 -61.28 28.68
C TYR A 2 23.38 -59.97 28.04
N TRP A 3 24.68 -59.65 28.16
CA TRP A 3 25.28 -58.46 27.53
C TRP A 3 25.20 -58.46 26.00
N MET A 4 25.30 -59.64 25.37
CA MET A 4 25.22 -59.76 23.91
C MET A 4 23.79 -59.54 23.40
N VAL A 5 22.80 -60.04 24.16
CA VAL A 5 21.38 -59.84 23.85
C VAL A 5 21.01 -58.37 24.01
N PHE A 6 21.50 -57.71 25.06
CA PHE A 6 21.29 -56.27 25.28
C PHE A 6 21.88 -55.43 24.16
N LEU A 7 23.11 -55.74 23.72
CA LEU A 7 23.77 -55.03 22.61
C LEU A 7 22.98 -55.16 21.30
N LEU A 8 22.46 -56.35 20.99
CA LEU A 8 21.67 -56.60 19.77
C LEU A 8 20.33 -55.87 19.80
N ILE A 9 19.64 -55.83 20.94
CA ILE A 9 18.40 -55.07 21.10
C ILE A 9 18.67 -53.57 20.94
N PHE A 10 19.73 -53.06 21.55
CA PHE A 10 20.12 -51.66 21.46
C PHE A 10 20.47 -51.25 20.03
N LEU A 11 21.22 -52.10 19.29
CA LEU A 11 21.50 -51.89 17.87
C LEU A 11 20.23 -51.89 17.02
N GLY A 12 19.29 -52.81 17.28
CA GLY A 12 18.02 -52.87 16.59
C GLY A 12 17.18 -51.60 16.77
N ILE A 13 17.16 -51.03 17.99
CA ILE A 13 16.47 -49.78 18.30
C ILE A 13 17.11 -48.60 17.55
N ILE A 14 18.45 -48.50 17.56
CA ILE A 14 19.17 -47.42 16.86
C ILE A 14 18.89 -47.49 15.35
N VAL A 15 19.00 -48.67 14.74
CA VAL A 15 18.74 -48.85 13.31
C VAL A 15 17.30 -48.49 12.96
N THR A 16 16.34 -48.93 13.77
CA THR A 16 14.91 -48.60 13.56
C THR A 16 14.67 -47.10 13.69
N PHE A 17 15.27 -46.44 14.68
CA PHE A 17 15.18 -45.00 14.87
C PHE A 17 15.78 -44.21 13.69
N VAL A 18 16.95 -44.64 13.19
CA VAL A 18 17.59 -44.03 12.01
C VAL A 18 16.75 -44.23 10.75
N ILE A 19 16.14 -45.40 10.56
CA ILE A 19 15.24 -45.66 9.43
C ILE A 19 13.98 -44.79 9.53
N ILE A 20 13.37 -44.67 10.71
CA ILE A 20 12.20 -43.82 10.92
C ILE A 20 12.56 -42.34 10.67
N GLN A 21 13.68 -41.85 11.20
CA GLN A 21 14.18 -40.50 10.95
C GLN A 21 14.40 -40.23 9.45
N ARG A 22 15.10 -41.12 8.73
CA ARG A 22 15.27 -41.01 7.27
C ARG A 22 13.94 -41.07 6.53
N TYR A 23 13.03 -41.96 6.91
CA TYR A 23 11.72 -42.08 6.27
C TYR A 23 10.89 -40.82 6.49
N THR A 24 10.98 -40.21 7.67
CA THR A 24 10.23 -38.98 8.01
C THR A 24 10.83 -37.78 7.28
N GLN A 25 12.16 -37.63 7.29
CA GLN A 25 12.87 -36.59 6.51
C GLN A 25 12.58 -36.72 5.01
N ASN A 26 12.62 -37.93 4.46
CA ASN A 26 12.24 -38.16 3.06
C ASN A 26 10.78 -37.83 2.83
N LYS A 27 9.84 -38.21 3.70
CA LYS A 27 8.42 -37.89 3.51
C LYS A 27 8.16 -36.38 3.54
N THR A 28 8.86 -35.62 4.39
CA THR A 28 8.81 -34.15 4.39
C THR A 28 9.41 -33.57 3.10
N LEU A 29 10.54 -34.12 2.62
CA LEU A 29 11.17 -33.75 1.34
C LEU A 29 10.26 -34.02 0.12
N TRP A 30 9.54 -35.14 0.11
CA TRP A 30 8.60 -35.50 -0.97
C TRP A 30 7.35 -34.63 -0.97
N ILE A 31 6.87 -34.19 0.21
CA ILE A 31 5.78 -33.22 0.33
C ILE A 31 6.23 -31.83 -0.15
N THR A 32 7.48 -31.43 0.12
CA THR A 32 8.03 -30.16 -0.37
C THR A 32 8.38 -30.18 -1.87
N ASP A 33 8.69 -31.35 -2.44
CA ASP A 33 8.95 -31.48 -3.89
C ASP A 33 7.66 -31.44 -4.72
N MET A 34 6.51 -31.79 -4.15
CA MET A 34 5.20 -31.77 -4.81
C MET A 34 4.38 -30.50 -4.55
N SER A 35 4.79 -29.62 -3.63
CA SER A 35 4.09 -28.35 -3.40
C SER A 35 4.54 -27.25 -4.36
N ALA A 36 3.58 -26.53 -4.93
CA ALA A 36 3.78 -25.29 -5.65
C ALA A 36 3.52 -24.13 -4.69
N THR A 37 4.56 -23.36 -4.38
CA THR A 37 4.57 -22.39 -3.29
C THR A 37 4.40 -20.97 -3.80
N ILE A 38 3.50 -20.20 -3.18
CA ILE A 38 3.28 -18.80 -3.49
C ILE A 38 3.53 -17.98 -2.22
N TRP A 39 4.39 -16.97 -2.31
CA TRP A 39 4.59 -16.03 -1.21
C TRP A 39 3.74 -14.77 -1.41
N PHE A 40 3.05 -14.37 -0.35
CA PHE A 40 2.18 -13.20 -0.32
C PHE A 40 2.70 -12.20 0.70
N SER A 41 2.47 -10.92 0.43
CA SER A 41 2.49 -9.88 1.45
C SER A 41 1.13 -9.22 1.51
N VAL A 42 0.27 -9.74 2.38
CA VAL A 42 -1.09 -9.24 2.61
C VAL A 42 -1.38 -9.25 4.12
N ARG A 43 -2.46 -8.60 4.54
CA ARG A 43 -2.90 -8.67 5.94
C ARG A 43 -3.29 -10.09 6.34
N SER A 44 -3.25 -10.40 7.63
CA SER A 44 -3.61 -11.74 8.13
C SER A 44 -5.03 -12.14 7.73
N GLU A 45 -6.00 -11.22 7.82
CA GLU A 45 -7.39 -11.45 7.45
C GLU A 45 -7.54 -11.68 5.93
N GLN A 46 -6.81 -10.93 5.13
CA GLN A 46 -6.73 -11.11 3.67
C GLN A 46 -6.13 -12.47 3.30
N PHE A 47 -5.11 -12.91 4.05
CA PHE A 47 -4.47 -14.19 3.82
C PHE A 47 -5.38 -15.38 4.14
N GLU A 48 -6.28 -15.26 5.11
CA GLU A 48 -7.29 -16.29 5.38
C GLU A 48 -8.20 -16.53 4.18
N LEU A 49 -8.64 -15.48 3.48
CA LEU A 49 -9.43 -15.64 2.25
C LEU A 49 -8.59 -16.26 1.13
N ILE A 50 -7.36 -15.77 0.91
CA ILE A 50 -6.46 -16.36 -0.10
C ILE A 50 -6.25 -17.85 0.16
N THR A 51 -6.10 -18.25 1.43
CA THR A 51 -5.95 -19.66 1.82
C THR A 51 -7.18 -20.48 1.41
N LYS A 52 -8.39 -19.98 1.67
CA LYS A 52 -9.64 -20.63 1.22
C LYS A 52 -9.70 -20.75 -0.31
N LEU A 53 -9.34 -19.71 -1.05
CA LEU A 53 -9.32 -19.75 -2.52
C LEU A 53 -8.28 -20.75 -3.05
N ILE A 54 -7.12 -20.85 -2.40
CA ILE A 54 -6.11 -21.88 -2.71
C ILE A 54 -6.67 -23.28 -2.44
N GLU A 55 -7.38 -23.48 -1.33
CA GLU A 55 -8.03 -24.75 -1.00
C GLU A 55 -9.10 -25.13 -2.03
N GLU A 56 -9.96 -24.19 -2.42
CA GLU A 56 -10.95 -24.38 -3.49
C GLU A 56 -10.29 -24.77 -4.80
N TYR A 57 -9.25 -24.02 -5.21
CA TYR A 57 -8.50 -24.34 -6.42
C TYR A 57 -7.90 -25.74 -6.37
N ASN A 58 -7.28 -26.12 -5.25
CA ASN A 58 -6.70 -27.45 -5.06
C ASN A 58 -7.75 -28.57 -5.17
N GLN A 59 -9.03 -28.31 -4.86
CA GLN A 59 -10.11 -29.28 -5.06
C GLN A 59 -10.48 -29.46 -6.54
N THR A 60 -10.20 -28.46 -7.39
CA THR A 60 -10.40 -28.55 -8.85
C THR A 60 -9.30 -29.33 -9.56
N LEU A 61 -8.12 -29.47 -8.94
CA LEU A 61 -6.98 -30.17 -9.54
C LEU A 61 -7.21 -31.68 -9.61
N PRO A 62 -6.89 -32.34 -10.75
CA PRO A 62 -6.93 -33.79 -10.81
C PRO A 62 -5.97 -34.40 -9.79
N LYS A 63 -6.45 -35.33 -8.95
CA LYS A 63 -5.63 -36.02 -7.94
C LYS A 63 -4.38 -36.70 -8.54
N SER A 64 -4.43 -37.06 -9.83
CA SER A 64 -3.32 -37.65 -10.58
C SER A 64 -2.14 -36.71 -10.82
N THR A 65 -2.31 -35.39 -10.67
CA THR A 65 -1.21 -34.42 -10.80
C THR A 65 -0.22 -34.51 -9.66
N GLY A 66 -0.67 -34.91 -8.46
CA GLY A 66 0.14 -35.03 -7.26
C GLY A 66 0.66 -33.70 -6.69
N VAL A 67 0.35 -32.57 -7.32
CA VAL A 67 0.83 -31.23 -6.95
C VAL A 67 -0.28 -30.45 -6.26
N VAL A 68 0.09 -29.70 -5.22
CA VAL A 68 -0.83 -28.80 -4.49
C VAL A 68 -0.25 -27.40 -4.42
N VAL A 69 -1.10 -26.38 -4.50
CA VAL A 69 -0.72 -24.98 -4.29
C VAL A 69 -0.74 -24.67 -2.79
N VAL A 70 0.28 -23.98 -2.30
CA VAL A 70 0.42 -23.59 -0.89
C VAL A 70 0.84 -22.12 -0.81
N GLY A 71 0.14 -21.35 0.02
CA GLY A 71 0.48 -19.96 0.31
C GLY A 71 1.36 -19.81 1.55
N VAL A 72 2.25 -18.81 1.55
CA VAL A 72 2.98 -18.33 2.74
C VAL A 72 2.85 -16.82 2.81
N ASN A 73 2.47 -16.29 3.97
CA ASN A 73 2.32 -14.84 4.15
C ASN A 73 3.51 -14.21 4.86
N PHE A 74 3.83 -12.98 4.46
CA PHE A 74 4.83 -12.11 5.06
C PHE A 74 4.16 -10.83 5.54
N GLU A 75 4.65 -10.29 6.67
CA GLU A 75 4.08 -9.09 7.30
C GLU A 75 4.17 -7.86 6.39
N THR A 76 5.24 -7.73 5.61
CA THR A 76 5.48 -6.59 4.72
C THR A 76 6.13 -7.00 3.41
N GLU A 77 5.96 -6.16 2.40
CA GLU A 77 6.50 -6.36 1.05
C GLU A 77 8.04 -6.41 1.10
N ASP A 78 8.65 -5.49 1.87
CA ASP A 78 10.09 -5.43 2.09
C ASP A 78 10.64 -6.72 2.70
N MET A 79 9.97 -7.29 3.71
CA MET A 79 10.40 -8.56 4.32
C MET A 79 10.32 -9.73 3.33
N LEU A 80 9.31 -9.76 2.46
CA LEU A 80 9.21 -10.78 1.42
C LEU A 80 10.34 -10.62 0.40
N ILE A 81 10.61 -9.38 -0.04
CA ILE A 81 11.68 -9.06 -0.99
C ILE A 81 13.05 -9.41 -0.41
N GLU A 82 13.37 -8.95 0.82
CA GLU A 82 14.61 -9.27 1.52
C GLU A 82 14.79 -10.79 1.63
N ARG A 83 13.72 -11.50 2.02
CA ARG A 83 13.76 -12.96 2.12
C ARG A 83 14.00 -13.63 0.77
N LEU A 84 13.40 -13.13 -0.30
CA LEU A 84 13.60 -13.63 -1.65
C LEU A 84 15.06 -13.43 -2.08
N GLU A 85 15.60 -12.22 -1.90
CA GLU A 85 16.98 -11.88 -2.23
C GLU A 85 17.98 -12.74 -1.46
N ASP A 86 17.81 -12.89 -0.14
CA ASP A 86 18.62 -13.79 0.69
C ASP A 86 18.57 -15.24 0.21
N SER A 87 17.42 -15.69 -0.30
CA SER A 87 17.28 -17.04 -0.83
C SER A 87 18.06 -17.24 -2.12
N PHE A 88 18.30 -16.18 -2.90
CA PHE A 88 19.11 -16.22 -4.13
C PHE A 88 20.61 -16.01 -3.87
N TYR A 89 20.99 -15.11 -2.95
CA TYR A 89 22.36 -14.67 -2.81
C TYR A 89 23.17 -15.43 -1.76
N THR A 90 22.53 -16.02 -0.75
CA THR A 90 23.24 -16.49 0.45
C THR A 90 23.57 -17.99 0.44
N PHE A 91 23.47 -18.69 -0.71
CA PHE A 91 23.58 -20.17 -0.82
C PHE A 91 22.87 -20.91 0.32
N SER A 92 21.76 -20.34 0.79
CA SER A 92 21.08 -20.81 1.98
C SER A 92 20.18 -22.00 1.62
N THR A 93 19.92 -22.87 2.59
CA THR A 93 18.91 -23.94 2.46
C THR A 93 17.47 -23.40 2.43
N VAL A 94 17.30 -22.09 2.23
CA VAL A 94 16.00 -21.44 2.25
C VAL A 94 15.29 -21.74 0.93
N GLN A 95 14.09 -22.31 1.05
CA GLN A 95 13.26 -22.64 -0.10
C GLN A 95 12.77 -21.35 -0.77
N VAL A 96 13.19 -21.13 -2.01
CA VAL A 96 12.69 -20.06 -2.88
C VAL A 96 11.25 -20.40 -3.33
N PRO A 97 10.29 -19.46 -3.34
CA PRO A 97 8.92 -19.75 -3.78
C PRO A 97 8.84 -20.01 -5.28
N ASP A 98 7.72 -20.53 -5.75
CA ASP A 98 7.45 -20.72 -7.18
C ASP A 98 6.84 -19.46 -7.80
N MET A 99 5.96 -18.77 -7.08
CA MET A 99 5.44 -17.44 -7.43
C MET A 99 5.46 -16.50 -6.24
N ILE A 100 5.37 -15.20 -6.52
CA ILE A 100 5.19 -14.17 -5.51
C ILE A 100 4.04 -13.25 -5.89
N PHE A 101 3.37 -12.70 -4.87
CA PHE A 101 2.31 -11.70 -5.00
C PHE A 101 2.79 -10.37 -4.42
N LEU A 102 2.98 -9.36 -5.27
CA LEU A 102 3.47 -8.02 -4.89
C LEU A 102 2.82 -6.93 -5.76
N SER A 103 3.16 -5.67 -5.48
CA SER A 103 2.85 -4.55 -6.38
C SER A 103 3.60 -4.67 -7.71
N GLU A 104 3.03 -4.13 -8.78
CA GLU A 104 3.66 -4.13 -10.10
C GLU A 104 5.03 -3.42 -10.07
N LYS A 105 5.20 -2.35 -9.26
CA LYS A 105 6.48 -1.64 -9.06
C LYS A 105 7.56 -2.60 -8.56
N SER A 106 7.26 -3.35 -7.51
CA SER A 106 8.21 -4.27 -6.90
C SER A 106 8.50 -5.47 -7.78
N LEU A 107 7.48 -6.01 -8.46
CA LEU A 107 7.69 -7.10 -9.41
C LEU A 107 8.59 -6.66 -10.57
N LYS A 108 8.39 -5.45 -11.11
CA LYS A 108 9.24 -4.88 -12.16
C LYS A 108 10.68 -4.70 -11.70
N LYS A 109 10.91 -4.18 -10.49
CA LYS A 109 12.26 -4.08 -9.89
C LYS A 109 12.94 -5.45 -9.76
N LEU A 110 12.18 -6.47 -9.34
CA LEU A 110 12.69 -7.84 -9.26
C LEU A 110 12.94 -8.45 -10.65
N TYR A 111 12.12 -8.09 -11.64
CA TYR A 111 12.29 -8.53 -13.03
C TYR A 111 13.57 -7.94 -13.64
N ASP A 112 13.83 -6.65 -13.44
CA ASP A 112 15.06 -5.97 -13.88
C ASP A 112 16.31 -6.59 -13.22
N ARG A 113 16.17 -7.08 -11.97
CA ARG A 113 17.18 -7.86 -11.24
C ARG A 113 17.23 -9.34 -11.64
N LYS A 114 16.38 -9.80 -12.56
CA LYS A 114 16.25 -11.19 -13.03
C LYS A 114 15.84 -12.18 -11.94
N LEU A 115 15.20 -11.72 -10.86
CA LEU A 115 14.72 -12.55 -9.76
C LEU A 115 13.30 -13.08 -10.01
N VAL A 116 12.52 -12.43 -10.87
CA VAL A 116 11.23 -12.93 -11.37
C VAL A 116 11.18 -12.98 -12.89
N LEU A 117 10.24 -13.74 -13.41
CA LEU A 117 9.92 -13.87 -14.83
C LEU A 117 8.57 -13.20 -15.11
N SER A 118 8.41 -12.69 -16.32
CA SER A 118 7.09 -12.29 -16.80
C SER A 118 6.14 -13.49 -16.90
N ALA A 119 4.85 -13.24 -16.65
CA ALA A 119 3.77 -14.19 -16.82
C ALA A 119 3.66 -14.71 -18.26
N GLU A 120 3.84 -13.84 -19.26
CA GLU A 120 3.84 -14.22 -20.66
C GLU A 120 5.26 -14.60 -21.11
N LYS A 121 5.37 -15.77 -21.73
CA LYS A 121 6.64 -16.23 -22.30
C LYS A 121 6.87 -15.47 -23.61
N ASP A 122 8.05 -14.87 -23.74
CA ASP A 122 8.52 -14.14 -24.92
C ASP A 122 7.97 -12.70 -25.10
N ASP A 123 7.36 -12.11 -24.06
CA ASP A 123 7.04 -10.67 -24.06
C ASP A 123 8.30 -9.84 -23.74
N PRO A 124 8.70 -8.86 -24.58
CA PRO A 124 9.76 -7.91 -24.26
C PRO A 124 9.41 -6.99 -23.07
N GLU A 125 8.13 -6.83 -22.74
CA GLU A 125 7.65 -6.04 -21.61
C GLU A 125 7.27 -6.94 -20.43
N PHE A 126 7.47 -6.42 -19.22
CA PHE A 126 7.10 -7.15 -18.00
C PHE A 126 5.58 -7.21 -17.85
N ARG A 127 5.02 -8.43 -17.90
CA ARG A 127 3.65 -8.73 -17.46
C ARG A 127 3.59 -9.59 -16.20
N MET A 128 2.60 -9.32 -15.36
CA MET A 128 2.17 -10.15 -14.22
C MET A 128 0.76 -10.70 -14.48
N PHE A 129 0.30 -11.67 -13.70
CA PHE A 129 -1.14 -11.98 -13.63
C PHE A 129 -1.82 -10.88 -12.81
N PRO A 130 -2.60 -9.97 -13.42
CA PRO A 130 -3.11 -8.80 -12.72
C PRO A 130 -4.34 -9.20 -11.88
N VAL A 131 -4.21 -9.08 -10.56
CA VAL A 131 -5.25 -9.55 -9.64
C VAL A 131 -6.13 -8.40 -9.17
N MET A 132 -5.57 -7.27 -8.79
CA MET A 132 -6.37 -6.16 -8.25
C MET A 132 -5.61 -4.84 -8.30
N ALA A 133 -6.34 -3.74 -8.24
CA ALA A 133 -5.78 -2.39 -8.25
C ALA A 133 -6.25 -1.59 -7.03
N SER A 134 -5.32 -0.89 -6.37
CA SER A 134 -5.64 0.11 -5.36
C SER A 134 -5.68 1.49 -5.95
N VAL A 135 -6.68 2.27 -5.56
CA VAL A 135 -6.72 3.71 -5.79
C VAL A 135 -6.35 4.41 -4.50
N ASP A 136 -5.54 5.47 -4.56
CA ASP A 136 -5.31 6.24 -3.33
C ASP A 136 -6.49 7.15 -3.01
N MET A 137 -6.90 7.17 -1.73
CA MET A 137 -8.00 8.00 -1.23
C MET A 137 -7.63 8.68 0.09
N MET A 138 -8.48 9.62 0.53
CA MET A 138 -8.30 10.27 1.82
C MET A 138 -9.25 9.69 2.88
N TYR A 139 -8.70 9.28 4.03
CA TYR A 139 -9.49 8.93 5.21
C TYR A 139 -9.64 10.15 6.14
N THR A 140 -10.88 10.51 6.43
CA THR A 140 -11.18 11.67 7.27
C THR A 140 -12.02 11.26 8.47
N ASN A 141 -11.59 11.65 9.67
CA ASN A 141 -12.46 11.57 10.84
C ASN A 141 -13.48 12.74 10.86
N THR A 142 -14.61 12.56 10.17
CA THR A 142 -15.58 13.63 9.94
C THR A 142 -16.23 14.13 11.23
N LYS A 143 -16.44 13.25 12.21
CA LYS A 143 -16.94 13.62 13.54
C LYS A 143 -16.00 14.63 14.21
N ARG A 144 -14.69 14.40 14.15
CA ARG A 144 -13.69 15.32 14.70
C ARG A 144 -13.64 16.63 13.93
N VAL A 145 -13.60 16.58 12.60
CA VAL A 145 -13.56 17.79 11.79
C VAL A 145 -14.82 18.64 12.01
N LYS A 146 -16.01 18.04 12.02
CA LYS A 146 -17.26 18.74 12.35
C LYS A 146 -17.25 19.33 13.76
N SER A 147 -16.64 18.64 14.72
CA SER A 147 -16.52 19.15 16.10
C SER A 147 -15.57 20.34 16.16
N MET A 148 -14.46 20.30 15.41
CA MET A 148 -13.51 21.41 15.29
C MET A 148 -14.14 22.61 14.59
N ILE A 149 -14.85 22.42 13.48
CA ILE A 149 -15.57 23.50 12.77
C ILE A 149 -16.54 24.19 13.74
N LYS A 150 -17.39 23.40 14.41
CA LYS A 150 -18.33 23.92 15.43
C LYS A 150 -17.64 24.62 16.60
N TYR A 151 -16.41 24.23 16.93
CA TYR A 151 -15.61 24.87 17.96
C TYR A 151 -15.16 26.26 17.50
N THR A 152 -14.56 26.34 16.31
CA THR A 152 -14.06 27.60 15.71
C THR A 152 -15.19 28.61 15.49
N GLN A 153 -16.38 28.16 15.07
CA GLN A 153 -17.56 29.02 14.92
C GLN A 153 -18.08 29.62 16.24
N LYS A 154 -17.70 29.05 17.39
CA LYS A 154 -18.15 29.50 18.72
C LYS A 154 -17.09 30.30 19.47
N THR A 155 -15.86 30.35 18.99
CA THR A 155 -14.73 30.98 19.68
C THR A 155 -14.09 32.04 18.79
N GLU A 156 -13.95 33.26 19.31
CA GLU A 156 -13.30 34.36 18.59
C GLU A 156 -11.77 34.21 18.49
N SER A 157 -11.19 33.20 19.16
CA SER A 157 -9.74 32.95 19.24
C SER A 157 -9.14 32.26 18.01
N PHE A 158 -9.97 31.71 17.13
CA PHE A 158 -9.54 30.94 15.96
C PHE A 158 -10.23 31.46 14.71
N ASP A 159 -9.55 31.36 13.57
CA ASP A 159 -10.17 31.63 12.27
C ASP A 159 -11.32 30.65 12.04
N GLU A 160 -12.47 31.17 11.61
CA GLU A 160 -13.63 30.35 11.31
C GLU A 160 -13.34 29.42 10.14
N LEU A 161 -13.46 28.11 10.37
CA LEU A 161 -13.33 27.12 9.31
C LEU A 161 -14.69 26.90 8.64
N PRO A 162 -14.76 26.95 7.30
CA PRO A 162 -16.00 26.66 6.59
C PRO A 162 -16.30 25.15 6.61
N GLU A 163 -17.55 24.76 6.30
CA GLU A 163 -17.96 23.35 6.31
C GLU A 163 -17.26 22.50 5.25
N ASP A 164 -16.85 23.13 4.15
CA ASP A 164 -16.17 22.55 2.98
C ASP A 164 -14.64 22.59 3.09
N VAL A 165 -14.08 22.85 4.28
CA VAL A 165 -12.64 23.01 4.52
C VAL A 165 -11.78 21.81 4.09
N LEU A 166 -12.37 20.64 3.81
CA LEU A 166 -11.63 19.46 3.37
C LEU A 166 -11.73 19.17 1.87
N GLU A 167 -12.48 19.96 1.10
CA GLU A 167 -12.67 19.71 -0.34
C GLU A 167 -11.40 19.90 -1.17
N ASN A 168 -10.45 20.69 -0.65
CA ASN A 168 -9.19 20.94 -1.33
C ASN A 168 -7.99 20.90 -0.36
N THR A 169 -6.81 20.74 -0.96
CA THR A 169 -5.54 20.63 -0.26
C THR A 169 -5.26 21.83 0.64
N GLU A 170 -5.50 23.06 0.19
CA GLU A 170 -5.30 24.27 0.99
C GLU A 170 -6.17 24.30 2.24
N GLY A 171 -7.43 23.87 2.11
CA GLY A 171 -8.36 23.72 3.22
C GLY A 171 -7.87 22.68 4.22
N LEU A 172 -7.33 21.54 3.77
CA LEU A 172 -6.73 20.55 4.66
C LEU A 172 -5.64 21.19 5.53
N LEU A 173 -4.73 21.99 4.96
CA LEU A 173 -3.67 22.64 5.74
C LEU A 173 -4.22 23.64 6.76
N LYS A 174 -5.27 24.39 6.40
CA LYS A 174 -5.96 25.31 7.34
C LYS A 174 -6.61 24.54 8.49
N ALA A 175 -7.34 23.48 8.18
CA ALA A 175 -7.92 22.58 9.18
C ALA A 175 -6.84 22.00 10.12
N SER A 176 -5.69 21.64 9.55
CA SER A 176 -4.54 21.08 10.27
C SER A 176 -3.89 22.07 11.24
N ASP A 177 -3.74 23.31 10.80
CA ASP A 177 -3.19 24.40 11.59
C ASP A 177 -4.08 24.69 12.81
N VAL A 178 -5.36 24.96 12.55
CA VAL A 178 -6.35 25.22 13.60
C VAL A 178 -6.43 24.06 14.58
N TYR A 179 -6.42 22.82 14.08
CA TYR A 179 -6.40 21.64 14.94
C TYR A 179 -5.17 21.62 15.87
N THR A 180 -3.99 21.93 15.32
CA THR A 180 -2.73 21.95 16.06
C THR A 180 -2.75 23.05 17.13
N ARG A 181 -3.27 24.23 16.81
CA ARG A 181 -3.40 25.35 17.75
C ARG A 181 -4.37 25.02 18.89
N ILE A 182 -5.54 24.45 18.60
CA ILE A 182 -6.50 23.98 19.63
C ILE A 182 -5.84 22.97 20.58
N GLN A 183 -5.04 22.03 20.06
CA GLN A 183 -4.32 21.06 20.89
C GLN A 183 -3.29 21.71 21.82
N VAL A 184 -2.55 22.70 21.32
CA VAL A 184 -1.46 23.38 22.06
C VAL A 184 -2.01 24.37 23.09
N GLU A 185 -2.95 25.23 22.68
CA GLU A 185 -3.41 26.37 23.47
C GLU A 185 -4.36 25.98 24.60
N GLU A 186 -5.21 24.97 24.38
CA GLU A 186 -6.30 24.72 25.32
C GLU A 186 -6.14 23.44 26.16
N HIS A 187 -5.16 22.59 25.84
CA HIS A 187 -4.99 21.26 26.46
C HIS A 187 -6.27 20.39 26.45
N LEU A 188 -7.33 20.80 25.72
CA LEU A 188 -8.66 20.20 25.76
C LEU A 188 -8.72 18.86 25.04
N ILE A 189 -7.79 18.62 24.12
CA ILE A 189 -7.64 17.35 23.42
C ILE A 189 -6.32 16.74 23.89
N LYS A 190 -6.37 15.69 24.71
CA LYS A 190 -5.18 14.85 24.94
C LYS A 190 -4.61 14.49 23.58
N SER A 191 -3.36 14.89 23.31
CA SER A 191 -2.63 14.55 22.08
C SER A 191 -2.73 13.04 21.83
N ASP A 192 -3.66 12.64 20.97
CA ASP A 192 -3.97 11.25 20.65
C ASP A 192 -3.46 10.87 19.25
N GLY A 193 -2.55 11.67 18.70
CA GLY A 193 -1.92 11.42 17.40
C GLY A 193 -2.74 11.85 16.20
N ALA A 194 -3.76 12.71 16.38
CA ALA A 194 -4.71 13.17 15.36
C ALA A 194 -4.22 14.23 14.35
N LYS A 195 -2.90 14.41 14.21
CA LYS A 195 -2.37 15.29 13.17
C LYS A 195 -2.65 14.67 11.80
N PRO A 196 -2.95 15.45 10.76
CA PRO A 196 -2.81 14.97 9.39
C PRO A 196 -1.47 14.28 9.25
N PHE A 197 -1.48 13.09 8.69
CA PHE A 197 -0.25 12.39 8.43
C PHE A 197 -0.22 11.93 6.98
N ILE A 198 0.98 12.05 6.41
CA ILE A 198 1.33 11.54 5.09
C ILE A 198 2.47 10.56 5.36
N THR A 199 2.32 9.28 5.02
CA THR A 199 3.44 8.33 5.16
C THR A 199 4.58 8.72 4.18
N ILE A 200 5.82 8.30 4.42
CA ILE A 200 6.94 8.63 3.50
C ILE A 200 6.64 8.20 2.06
N ASN A 201 6.19 6.95 1.88
CA ASN A 201 5.82 6.40 0.57
C ASN A 201 4.63 7.15 -0.06
N SER A 202 3.81 7.77 0.78
CA SER A 202 2.66 8.58 0.38
C SER A 202 3.04 10.00 -0.01
N LEU A 203 4.18 10.49 0.45
CA LEU A 203 4.66 11.83 0.12
C LEU A 203 5.10 11.91 -1.35
N GLU A 204 5.74 10.86 -1.86
CA GLU A 204 6.05 10.70 -3.28
C GLU A 204 4.77 10.75 -4.12
N ARG A 205 3.78 9.93 -3.73
CA ARG A 205 2.48 9.85 -4.43
C ARG A 205 1.72 11.16 -4.41
N PHE A 206 1.69 11.81 -3.25
CA PHE A 206 1.08 13.12 -3.08
C PHE A 206 1.77 14.17 -3.96
N PHE A 207 3.10 14.25 -3.92
CA PHE A 207 3.84 15.21 -4.72
C PHE A 207 3.54 15.06 -6.21
N VAL A 208 3.67 13.83 -6.74
CA VAL A 208 3.48 13.53 -8.16
C VAL A 208 2.04 13.79 -8.59
N THR A 209 1.07 13.27 -7.83
CA THR A 209 -0.36 13.42 -8.13
C THR A 209 -0.74 14.90 -8.15
N SER A 210 -0.39 15.64 -7.10
CA SER A 210 -0.73 17.06 -7.00
C SER A 210 -0.03 17.93 -8.03
N TYR A 211 1.25 17.65 -8.35
CA TYR A 211 1.96 18.37 -9.41
C TYR A 211 1.26 18.18 -10.75
N MET A 212 0.82 16.95 -11.04
CA MET A 212 0.08 16.66 -12.26
C MET A 212 -1.33 17.28 -12.26
N GLN A 213 -2.06 17.29 -11.15
CA GLN A 213 -3.37 17.96 -11.02
C GLN A 213 -3.29 19.46 -11.34
N LEU A 214 -2.17 20.10 -11.01
CA LEU A 214 -1.88 21.51 -11.33
C LEU A 214 -1.33 21.74 -12.75
N GLY A 215 -1.39 20.73 -13.62
CA GLY A 215 -0.96 20.83 -15.01
C GLY A 215 0.55 20.63 -15.21
N GLY A 216 1.27 20.18 -14.20
CA GLY A 216 2.65 19.72 -14.34
C GLY A 216 2.74 18.43 -15.17
N ASP A 217 3.83 18.26 -15.90
CA ASP A 217 4.16 17.01 -16.57
C ASP A 217 5.59 16.60 -16.20
N LEU A 218 5.73 15.43 -15.60
CA LEU A 218 7.02 14.89 -15.16
C LEU A 218 7.82 14.30 -16.34
N LYS A 219 7.16 13.96 -17.44
CA LYS A 219 7.80 13.50 -18.68
C LYS A 219 8.26 14.65 -19.58
N SER A 220 7.77 15.86 -19.33
CA SER A 220 8.17 17.04 -20.09
C SER A 220 9.59 17.48 -19.75
N SER A 221 10.31 17.97 -20.76
CA SER A 221 11.60 18.64 -20.59
C SER A 221 11.48 20.01 -19.93
N SER A 222 10.30 20.64 -19.98
CA SER A 222 10.02 21.91 -19.31
C SER A 222 9.28 21.68 -17.99
N THR A 223 9.87 22.12 -16.88
CA THR A 223 9.23 22.04 -15.55
C THR A 223 8.20 23.16 -15.41
N ASN A 224 6.99 22.83 -14.94
CA ASN A 224 6.00 23.83 -14.54
C ASN A 224 6.34 24.34 -13.13
N TYR A 225 7.16 25.39 -13.04
CA TYR A 225 7.68 25.88 -11.77
C TYR A 225 6.60 26.36 -10.81
N ASP A 226 5.50 26.93 -11.31
CA ASP A 226 4.41 27.42 -10.46
C ASP A 226 3.69 26.25 -9.76
N ALA A 227 3.36 25.19 -10.53
CA ALA A 227 2.78 23.97 -9.98
C ALA A 227 3.74 23.29 -8.99
N PHE A 228 5.02 23.15 -9.37
CA PHE A 228 6.05 22.56 -8.52
C PHE A 228 6.17 23.31 -7.20
N TYR A 229 6.32 24.64 -7.25
CA TYR A 229 6.49 25.50 -6.09
C TYR A 229 5.28 25.43 -5.17
N LYS A 230 4.05 25.38 -5.73
CA LYS A 230 2.82 25.28 -4.95
C LYS A 230 2.78 24.00 -4.12
N VAL A 231 3.04 22.85 -4.75
CA VAL A 231 3.08 21.53 -4.06
C VAL A 231 4.22 21.47 -3.06
N TRP A 232 5.41 21.92 -3.46
CA TRP A 232 6.59 21.94 -2.61
C TRP A 232 6.39 22.78 -1.35
N ARG A 233 5.85 24.00 -1.50
CA ARG A 233 5.56 24.90 -0.39
C ARG A 233 4.55 24.28 0.57
N TYR A 234 3.52 23.61 0.05
CA TYR A 234 2.55 22.90 0.88
C TYR A 234 3.20 21.84 1.76
N ILE A 235 4.00 20.95 1.14
CA ILE A 235 4.68 19.86 1.85
C ILE A 235 5.64 20.44 2.90
N VAL A 236 6.51 21.37 2.49
CA VAL A 236 7.52 21.95 3.39
C VAL A 236 6.87 22.71 4.54
N LYS A 237 5.84 23.55 4.27
CA LYS A 237 5.11 24.26 5.33
C LYS A 237 4.44 23.27 6.28
N GLY A 238 3.77 22.26 5.75
CA GLY A 238 3.10 21.25 6.56
C GLY A 238 4.06 20.45 7.43
N LEU A 239 5.23 20.07 6.90
CA LEU A 239 6.24 19.33 7.65
C LEU A 239 6.94 20.19 8.72
N LEU A 240 7.38 21.41 8.37
CA LEU A 240 8.08 22.32 9.30
C LEU A 240 7.18 22.75 10.47
N LEU A 241 5.91 23.06 10.18
CA LEU A 241 4.94 23.45 11.20
C LEU A 241 4.35 22.24 11.94
N LYS A 242 4.81 21.02 11.62
CA LYS A 242 4.35 19.76 12.21
C LYS A 242 2.84 19.56 12.09
N TYR A 243 2.23 20.13 11.03
CA TYR A 243 0.85 19.90 10.62
C TYR A 243 0.72 18.59 9.87
N ILE A 244 1.74 18.23 9.09
CA ILE A 244 1.90 16.94 8.45
C ILE A 244 2.90 16.13 9.27
N SER A 245 2.46 14.98 9.78
CA SER A 245 3.37 14.01 10.38
C SER A 245 3.77 12.95 9.36
N VAL A 246 5.07 12.64 9.33
CA VAL A 246 5.60 11.53 8.55
C VAL A 246 5.65 10.31 9.47
N VAL A 247 4.77 9.35 9.23
CA VAL A 247 4.70 8.13 10.05
C VAL A 247 5.22 6.92 9.28
N PRO A 248 5.94 5.99 9.95
CA PRO A 248 6.27 4.69 9.38
C PRO A 248 4.99 3.93 9.03
N GLU A 249 5.03 3.20 7.92
CA GLU A 249 3.91 2.43 7.38
C GLU A 249 3.29 1.44 8.39
N LYS A 250 4.10 0.95 9.35
CA LYS A 250 3.68 0.02 10.42
C LYS A 250 2.65 0.59 11.42
N ARG A 251 2.34 1.90 11.39
CA ARG A 251 1.33 2.52 12.26
C ARG A 251 -0.03 2.74 11.56
N GLN A 252 -0.25 2.16 10.39
CA GLN A 252 -1.50 2.30 9.63
C GLN A 252 -2.75 1.83 10.40
N PHE A 253 -3.89 2.39 9.99
CA PHE A 253 -5.22 2.23 10.59
C PHE A 253 -5.56 0.80 11.03
N PHE A 254 -6.09 0.70 12.26
CA PHE A 254 -6.54 -0.55 12.87
C PHE A 254 -8.03 -0.78 12.62
N ASN A 255 -8.43 -1.14 11.40
CA ASN A 255 -9.67 -1.88 11.18
C ASN A 255 -9.44 -3.16 10.38
N LYS A 256 -10.18 -4.22 10.74
CA LYS A 256 -10.10 -5.58 10.18
C LYS A 256 -10.36 -5.63 8.66
N ILE A 257 -10.89 -4.55 8.09
CA ILE A 257 -11.31 -4.44 6.69
C ILE A 257 -10.96 -3.01 6.21
N ASP A 258 -9.67 -2.64 6.23
CA ASP A 258 -9.24 -1.43 5.52
C ASP A 258 -8.85 -1.79 4.10
N THR A 259 -9.61 -1.18 3.22
CA THR A 259 -9.98 -1.59 1.87
C THR A 259 -9.24 -0.75 0.83
N VAL A 260 -8.51 0.29 1.24
CA VAL A 260 -7.96 1.29 0.34
C VAL A 260 -6.61 1.75 0.89
N LYS A 261 -5.62 1.95 0.00
CA LYS A 261 -4.40 2.66 0.39
C LYS A 261 -4.74 4.12 0.57
N SER A 262 -4.51 4.65 1.76
CA SER A 262 -4.68 6.08 1.99
C SER A 262 -3.32 6.71 2.27
N PRO A 263 -2.83 7.51 1.32
CA PRO A 263 -1.59 8.24 1.50
C PRO A 263 -1.78 9.51 2.36
N VAL A 264 -3.02 9.93 2.62
CA VAL A 264 -3.34 11.13 3.39
C VAL A 264 -4.51 10.81 4.32
N ALA A 265 -4.32 10.98 5.63
CA ALA A 265 -5.43 10.85 6.58
C ALA A 265 -5.42 11.93 7.65
N ILE A 266 -6.62 12.30 8.15
CA ILE A 266 -6.83 13.33 9.17
C ILE A 266 -7.66 12.78 10.34
N GLY A 267 -7.15 12.91 11.58
CA GLY A 267 -7.80 12.45 12.82
C GLY A 267 -6.98 11.38 13.57
N SER A 268 -7.34 11.05 14.82
CA SER A 268 -6.59 10.04 15.60
C SER A 268 -6.92 8.61 15.22
N TYR A 269 -5.97 7.71 15.50
CA TYR A 269 -6.03 6.25 15.35
C TYR A 269 -7.22 5.52 16.01
N SER A 270 -8.23 6.22 16.54
CA SER A 270 -9.44 5.61 17.09
C SER A 270 -10.32 5.00 15.99
N LYS A 271 -10.84 3.79 16.24
CA LYS A 271 -11.60 2.94 15.29
C LYS A 271 -12.92 3.53 14.74
N GLU A 272 -13.38 4.67 15.25
CA GLU A 272 -14.71 5.21 14.95
C GLU A 272 -14.67 6.55 14.21
N GLY A 273 -15.55 6.68 13.21
CA GLY A 273 -15.88 7.97 12.57
C GLY A 273 -15.05 8.36 11.36
N TYR A 274 -14.34 7.41 10.73
CA TYR A 274 -13.64 7.65 9.47
C TYR A 274 -14.56 7.44 8.27
N GLU A 275 -14.59 8.45 7.40
CA GLU A 275 -15.23 8.39 6.08
C GLU A 275 -14.15 8.41 5.01
N LEU A 276 -14.44 7.75 3.88
CA LEU A 276 -13.64 7.84 2.67
C LEU A 276 -14.04 9.10 1.92
N SER A 277 -13.05 9.80 1.41
CA SER A 277 -13.22 10.96 0.55
C SER A 277 -12.23 10.88 -0.61
N GLU A 278 -12.52 11.64 -1.65
CA GLU A 278 -11.65 11.76 -2.82
C GLU A 278 -10.24 12.20 -2.41
N TYR A 279 -9.26 11.87 -3.25
CA TYR A 279 -7.92 12.42 -3.06
C TYR A 279 -7.96 13.95 -3.15
N PRO A 280 -7.41 14.69 -2.18
CA PRO A 280 -7.54 16.14 -2.15
C PRO A 280 -6.83 16.77 -3.36
N MET A 281 -7.51 17.72 -3.98
CA MET A 281 -6.99 18.50 -5.10
C MET A 281 -6.59 19.89 -4.63
N PHE A 282 -5.55 20.47 -5.22
CA PHE A 282 -5.22 21.87 -4.97
C PHE A 282 -6.27 22.81 -5.58
N GLU A 283 -6.51 23.95 -4.96
CA GLU A 283 -7.30 25.02 -5.56
C GLU A 283 -6.68 25.44 -6.91
N GLY A 284 -7.51 25.56 -7.95
CA GLY A 284 -7.04 25.83 -9.31
C GLY A 284 -6.38 24.64 -10.01
N SER A 285 -6.55 23.41 -9.49
CA SER A 285 -6.24 22.19 -10.25
C SER A 285 -7.00 22.21 -11.58
N VAL A 286 -6.30 21.84 -12.65
CA VAL A 286 -6.83 21.86 -14.02
C VAL A 286 -7.35 20.49 -14.48
N ARG A 287 -7.09 19.44 -13.69
CA ARG A 287 -7.51 18.07 -13.96
C ARG A 287 -7.53 17.22 -12.70
N LYS A 288 -8.47 16.28 -12.63
CA LYS A 288 -8.57 15.25 -11.59
C LYS A 288 -7.67 14.08 -11.94
N ILE A 289 -6.62 13.87 -11.15
CA ILE A 289 -5.69 12.76 -11.32
C ILE A 289 -5.89 11.73 -10.22
N VAL A 290 -6.03 10.47 -10.63
CA VAL A 290 -6.22 9.34 -9.73
C VAL A 290 -4.96 8.45 -9.73
N PRO A 291 -4.25 8.36 -8.59
CA PRO A 291 -3.11 7.45 -8.41
C PRO A 291 -3.59 6.00 -8.27
N VAL A 292 -2.95 5.10 -9.00
CA VAL A 292 -3.27 3.66 -9.02
C VAL A 292 -2.02 2.84 -8.74
N THR A 293 -2.20 1.74 -8.01
CA THR A 293 -1.19 0.68 -7.83
C THR A 293 -1.84 -0.66 -8.15
N LYS A 294 -1.27 -1.40 -9.09
CA LYS A 294 -1.71 -2.75 -9.43
C LYS A 294 -0.94 -3.79 -8.63
N TYR A 295 -1.62 -4.88 -8.36
CA TYR A 295 -1.09 -6.04 -7.65
C TYR A 295 -1.32 -7.29 -8.46
N GLY A 296 -0.36 -8.20 -8.43
CA GLY A 296 -0.45 -9.41 -9.21
C GLY A 296 0.55 -10.47 -8.83
N LEU A 297 0.48 -11.58 -9.55
CA LEU A 297 1.38 -12.72 -9.38
C LEU A 297 2.47 -12.73 -10.46
N SER A 298 3.68 -13.11 -10.07
CA SER A 298 4.78 -13.37 -11.00
C SER A 298 5.52 -14.65 -10.62
N PHE A 299 6.07 -15.33 -11.62
CA PHE A 299 6.96 -16.48 -11.39
C PHE A 299 8.31 -16.03 -10.87
N VAL A 300 8.89 -16.80 -9.96
CA VAL A 300 10.28 -16.58 -9.54
C VAL A 300 11.25 -17.26 -10.50
N THR A 301 12.39 -16.62 -10.77
CA THR A 301 13.44 -17.11 -11.66
C THR A 301 14.20 -18.27 -11.03
N LYS A 302 13.58 -19.44 -10.99
CA LYS A 302 14.21 -20.69 -10.56
C LYS A 302 13.86 -21.82 -11.51
N ARG A 303 14.64 -22.90 -11.46
CA ARG A 303 14.30 -24.12 -12.19
C ARG A 303 13.05 -24.73 -11.55
N MET A 304 11.95 -24.74 -12.30
CA MET A 304 10.67 -25.29 -11.89
C MET A 304 10.31 -26.47 -12.79
N HIS A 305 9.68 -27.50 -12.23
CA HIS A 305 9.13 -28.61 -13.01
C HIS A 305 7.96 -28.14 -13.87
N ASP A 306 7.86 -28.59 -15.12
CA ASP A 306 6.83 -28.13 -16.08
C ASP A 306 5.41 -28.30 -15.53
N THR A 307 5.13 -29.41 -14.84
CA THR A 307 3.84 -29.64 -14.16
C THR A 307 3.50 -28.54 -13.14
N LYS A 308 4.47 -28.11 -12.31
CA LYS A 308 4.25 -27.02 -11.35
C LYS A 308 3.98 -25.71 -12.07
N LYS A 309 4.76 -25.43 -13.12
CA LYS A 309 4.59 -24.23 -13.93
C LYS A 309 3.20 -24.18 -14.57
N SER A 310 2.73 -25.27 -15.17
CA SER A 310 1.38 -25.34 -15.75
C SER A 310 0.28 -25.17 -14.70
N ILE A 311 0.41 -25.80 -13.53
CA ILE A 311 -0.57 -25.66 -12.44
C ILE A 311 -0.59 -24.22 -11.91
N LEU A 312 0.56 -23.57 -11.80
CA LEU A 312 0.63 -22.19 -11.33
C LEU A 312 0.16 -21.19 -12.38
N THR A 313 0.38 -21.48 -13.67
CA THR A 313 -0.20 -20.70 -14.78
C THR A 313 -1.71 -20.79 -14.73
N TYR A 314 -2.27 -22.00 -14.64
CA TYR A 314 -3.71 -22.21 -14.52
C TYR A 314 -4.27 -21.59 -13.23
N PHE A 315 -3.51 -21.58 -12.13
CA PHE A 315 -3.89 -20.89 -10.90
C PHE A 315 -3.98 -19.38 -11.11
N GLY A 316 -2.97 -18.78 -11.75
CA GLY A 316 -2.97 -17.36 -12.12
C GLY A 316 -4.18 -17.01 -12.99
N ASP A 317 -4.41 -17.78 -14.05
CA ASP A 317 -5.56 -17.62 -14.96
C ASP A 317 -6.89 -17.79 -14.22
N TRP A 318 -6.97 -18.76 -13.30
CA TRP A 318 -8.15 -19.02 -12.48
C TRP A 318 -8.45 -17.87 -11.51
N LEU A 319 -7.42 -17.27 -10.90
CA LEU A 319 -7.56 -16.14 -9.99
C LEU A 319 -8.07 -14.87 -10.69
N VAL A 320 -7.68 -14.66 -11.95
CA VAL A 320 -8.06 -13.50 -12.74
C VAL A 320 -9.36 -13.70 -13.53
N GLN A 321 -10.04 -14.83 -13.36
CA GLN A 321 -11.40 -15.02 -13.88
C GLN A 321 -12.32 -13.95 -13.30
N GLN A 322 -13.13 -13.33 -14.15
CA GLN A 322 -13.96 -12.18 -13.82
C GLN A 322 -14.68 -12.27 -12.46
N GLN A 323 -15.38 -13.37 -12.18
CA GLN A 323 -16.08 -13.53 -10.90
C GLN A 323 -15.13 -13.59 -9.69
N ARG A 324 -14.07 -14.41 -9.76
CA ARG A 324 -13.10 -14.57 -8.67
C ARG A 324 -12.28 -13.32 -8.43
N ASN A 325 -11.94 -12.63 -9.51
CA ASN A 325 -11.23 -11.37 -9.46
C ASN A 325 -12.03 -10.30 -8.72
N VAL A 326 -13.34 -10.19 -9.03
CA VAL A 326 -14.24 -9.29 -8.29
C VAL A 326 -14.38 -9.72 -6.83
N GLU A 327 -14.63 -10.99 -6.55
CA GLU A 327 -14.74 -11.49 -5.16
C GLU A 327 -13.49 -11.13 -4.32
N LEU A 328 -12.31 -11.37 -4.88
CA LEU A 328 -11.04 -11.08 -4.20
C LEU A 328 -10.79 -9.57 -4.06
N ALA A 329 -10.93 -8.80 -5.15
CA ALA A 329 -10.71 -7.37 -5.14
C ALA A 329 -11.65 -6.66 -4.17
N VAL A 330 -12.95 -6.96 -4.23
CA VAL A 330 -13.97 -6.42 -3.32
C VAL A 330 -13.67 -6.75 -1.87
N TYR A 331 -13.35 -8.01 -1.55
CA TYR A 331 -13.05 -8.40 -0.16
C TYR A 331 -11.84 -7.63 0.38
N PHE A 332 -10.86 -7.39 -0.48
CA PHE A 332 -9.68 -6.63 -0.14
C PHE A 332 -9.92 -5.12 -0.21
N GLY A 333 -11.05 -4.68 -0.77
CA GLY A 333 -11.42 -3.30 -1.03
C GLY A 333 -10.83 -2.64 -2.25
N TYR A 334 -10.09 -3.40 -3.03
CA TYR A 334 -9.47 -2.97 -4.26
C TYR A 334 -10.47 -2.98 -5.42
N LEU A 335 -10.06 -2.36 -6.52
CA LEU A 335 -10.76 -2.46 -7.79
C LEU A 335 -10.35 -3.74 -8.53
N PRO A 336 -11.30 -4.46 -9.14
CA PRO A 336 -11.02 -5.64 -9.95
C PRO A 336 -10.29 -5.26 -11.24
N ILE A 337 -9.41 -6.14 -11.70
CA ILE A 337 -8.77 -6.05 -13.01
C ILE A 337 -9.32 -7.17 -13.91
N ILE A 338 -10.07 -6.79 -14.94
CA ILE A 338 -10.68 -7.70 -15.92
C ILE A 338 -10.12 -7.39 -17.30
N ASN A 339 -9.62 -8.41 -18.00
CA ASN A 339 -8.97 -8.26 -19.32
C ASN A 339 -7.88 -7.18 -19.31
N GLU A 340 -7.00 -7.23 -18.30
CA GLU A 340 -5.89 -6.27 -18.08
C GLU A 340 -6.33 -4.82 -17.83
N LYS A 341 -7.63 -4.55 -17.68
CA LYS A 341 -8.18 -3.23 -17.40
C LYS A 341 -8.87 -3.21 -16.05
N ILE A 342 -8.75 -2.11 -15.33
CA ILE A 342 -9.55 -1.89 -14.13
C ILE A 342 -11.01 -1.86 -14.56
N SER A 343 -11.82 -2.76 -14.00
CA SER A 343 -13.24 -2.85 -14.31
C SER A 343 -14.03 -1.95 -13.38
N THR A 344 -14.94 -1.19 -13.97
CA THR A 344 -15.84 -0.26 -13.28
C THR A 344 -17.31 -0.62 -13.46
N ASP A 345 -17.62 -1.82 -13.98
CA ASP A 345 -18.99 -2.31 -14.15
C ASP A 345 -19.71 -2.45 -12.79
N GLU A 346 -20.36 -1.37 -12.38
CA GLU A 346 -21.00 -1.22 -11.08
C GLU A 346 -22.09 -2.26 -10.84
N VAL A 347 -22.87 -2.59 -11.88
CA VAL A 347 -23.95 -3.58 -11.81
C VAL A 347 -23.35 -4.95 -11.53
N PHE A 348 -22.34 -5.34 -12.31
CA PHE A 348 -21.65 -6.62 -12.12
C PHE A 348 -20.97 -6.72 -10.74
N ILE A 349 -20.34 -5.63 -10.28
CA ILE A 349 -19.69 -5.58 -8.95
C ILE A 349 -20.74 -5.74 -7.85
N LYS A 350 -21.88 -5.01 -7.90
CA LYS A 350 -22.96 -5.10 -6.91
C LYS A 350 -23.60 -6.49 -6.86
N GLU A 351 -23.85 -7.10 -8.02
CA GLU A 351 -24.39 -8.46 -8.11
C GLU A 351 -23.42 -9.48 -7.50
N THR A 352 -22.12 -9.36 -7.80
CA THR A 352 -21.09 -10.25 -7.27
C THR A 352 -20.92 -10.09 -5.76
N ILE A 353 -20.93 -8.85 -5.23
CA ILE A 353 -20.92 -8.56 -3.80
C ILE A 353 -22.10 -9.23 -3.10
N SER A 354 -23.30 -9.08 -3.67
CA SER A 354 -24.53 -9.63 -3.10
C SER A 354 -24.48 -11.17 -3.02
N LEU A 355 -23.96 -11.82 -4.05
CA LEU A 355 -23.78 -13.28 -4.08
C LEU A 355 -22.68 -13.75 -3.11
N PHE A 356 -21.61 -12.99 -2.98
CA PHE A 356 -20.49 -13.32 -2.11
C PHE A 356 -20.82 -13.15 -0.62
N ALA A 357 -21.55 -12.08 -0.27
CA ALA A 357 -22.08 -11.84 1.06
C ALA A 357 -23.04 -12.93 1.55
N MET A 358 -23.70 -13.66 0.65
CA MET A 358 -24.51 -14.82 1.02
C MET A 358 -23.67 -16.05 1.38
N ASN A 359 -22.40 -16.10 0.96
CA ASN A 359 -21.50 -17.26 1.12
C ASN A 359 -20.43 -17.06 2.20
N ILE A 360 -20.21 -15.82 2.65
CA ILE A 360 -19.35 -15.48 3.78
C ILE A 360 -20.23 -14.96 4.90
N ASP A 361 -19.93 -15.30 6.14
CA ASP A 361 -20.64 -14.85 7.36
C ASP A 361 -20.38 -13.35 7.64
N PHE A 362 -20.62 -12.50 6.64
CA PHE A 362 -20.72 -11.05 6.80
C PHE A 362 -22.12 -10.74 7.30
N ASP A 363 -22.22 -9.82 8.27
CA ASP A 363 -23.51 -9.23 8.55
C ASP A 363 -23.95 -8.32 7.38
N GLN A 364 -25.25 -8.00 7.36
CA GLN A 364 -25.85 -7.20 6.30
C GLN A 364 -25.23 -5.78 6.24
N ASP A 365 -24.80 -5.25 7.38
CA ASP A 365 -24.19 -3.93 7.51
C ASP A 365 -22.80 -3.88 6.88
N ASP A 366 -21.98 -4.92 7.04
CA ASP A 366 -20.67 -5.05 6.42
C ASP A 366 -20.78 -5.15 4.88
N THR A 367 -21.80 -5.87 4.40
CA THR A 367 -22.06 -6.02 2.96
C THR A 367 -22.43 -4.69 2.32
N GLU A 368 -23.39 -3.97 2.91
CA GLU A 368 -23.81 -2.64 2.43
C GLU A 368 -22.64 -1.65 2.48
N ARG A 369 -21.81 -1.70 3.55
CA ARG A 369 -20.63 -0.86 3.67
C ARG A 369 -19.60 -1.15 2.57
N ILE A 370 -19.35 -2.42 2.26
CA ILE A 370 -18.41 -2.80 1.18
C ILE A 370 -18.96 -2.34 -0.18
N ALA A 371 -20.25 -2.58 -0.45
CA ALA A 371 -20.89 -2.15 -1.70
C ALA A 371 -20.81 -0.63 -1.91
N ASN A 372 -21.18 0.16 -0.89
CA ASN A 372 -21.11 1.61 -0.94
C ASN A 372 -19.68 2.13 -1.14
N ARG A 373 -18.68 1.45 -0.55
CA ARG A 373 -17.26 1.79 -0.75
C ARG A 373 -16.81 1.47 -2.17
N CYS A 374 -17.13 0.29 -2.68
CA CYS A 374 -16.79 -0.08 -4.05
C CYS A 374 -17.42 0.89 -5.06
N GLU A 375 -18.68 1.27 -4.88
CA GLU A 375 -19.37 2.28 -5.69
C GLU A 375 -18.64 3.62 -5.65
N PHE A 376 -18.29 4.10 -4.45
CA PHE A 376 -17.56 5.35 -4.30
C PHE A 376 -16.17 5.33 -4.97
N VAL A 377 -15.38 4.27 -4.76
CA VAL A 377 -14.05 4.13 -5.38
C VAL A 377 -14.17 4.05 -6.91
N THR A 378 -15.18 3.32 -7.41
CA THR A 378 -15.44 3.18 -8.86
C THR A 378 -15.80 4.52 -9.48
N SER A 379 -16.76 5.24 -8.90
CA SER A 379 -17.16 6.57 -9.35
C SER A 379 -16.00 7.59 -9.30
N TYR A 380 -15.18 7.53 -8.26
CA TYR A 380 -13.97 8.35 -8.14
C TYR A 380 -12.97 8.07 -9.27
N TYR A 381 -12.74 6.80 -9.60
CA TYR A 381 -11.86 6.39 -10.70
C TYR A 381 -12.42 6.78 -12.07
N GLU A 382 -13.72 6.58 -12.32
CA GLU A 382 -14.36 6.90 -13.61
C GLU A 382 -14.42 8.40 -13.89
N SER A 383 -14.49 9.23 -12.84
CA SER A 383 -14.50 10.70 -12.97
C SER A 383 -13.11 11.30 -13.18
N ALA A 384 -12.05 10.49 -13.23
CA ALA A 384 -10.69 10.97 -13.42
C ALA A 384 -10.45 11.51 -14.85
N ASP A 385 -9.82 12.69 -14.95
CA ASP A 385 -9.30 13.22 -16.21
C ASP A 385 -8.00 12.51 -16.63
N GLY A 386 -7.32 11.86 -15.68
CA GLY A 386 -6.11 11.10 -15.93
C GLY A 386 -5.79 10.13 -14.80
N ILE A 387 -5.15 9.02 -15.17
CA ILE A 387 -4.71 7.99 -14.23
C ILE A 387 -3.18 7.98 -14.20
N ILE A 388 -2.60 8.01 -13.00
CA ILE A 388 -1.17 7.75 -12.82
C ILE A 388 -1.01 6.33 -12.31
N ASP A 389 -0.40 5.51 -13.13
CA ASP A 389 0.10 4.21 -12.69
C ASP A 389 1.44 4.42 -11.95
N PHE A 390 1.39 4.40 -10.62
CA PHE A 390 2.58 4.59 -9.79
C PHE A 390 3.56 3.43 -9.85
N ASP A 391 3.15 2.30 -10.42
CA ASP A 391 4.03 1.15 -10.62
C ASP A 391 4.93 1.29 -11.85
N VAL A 392 4.47 2.04 -12.84
CA VAL A 392 5.27 2.45 -14.00
C VAL A 392 6.12 3.69 -13.68
N PHE A 393 5.75 4.42 -12.64
CA PHE A 393 6.39 5.66 -12.20
C PHE A 393 7.58 5.38 -11.25
N ASP A 394 8.70 4.90 -11.79
CA ASP A 394 9.98 4.83 -11.08
C ASP A 394 10.90 5.94 -11.58
N ASP A 395 10.68 7.16 -11.09
CA ASP A 395 11.49 8.31 -11.45
C ASP A 395 12.51 8.60 -10.35
N GLU A 396 13.78 8.25 -10.59
CA GLU A 396 14.91 8.62 -9.73
C GLU A 396 14.89 10.12 -9.40
N ARG A 397 14.38 10.96 -10.31
CA ARG A 397 14.18 12.39 -10.10
C ARG A 397 13.22 12.67 -8.96
N VAL A 398 12.09 11.97 -8.87
CA VAL A 398 11.09 12.17 -7.81
C VAL A 398 11.61 11.66 -6.47
N ASN A 399 12.25 10.49 -6.43
CA ASN A 399 12.91 10.00 -5.21
C ASN A 399 13.95 11.01 -4.69
N LYS A 400 14.75 11.59 -5.60
CA LYS A 400 15.72 12.63 -5.27
C LYS A 400 15.06 13.93 -4.79
N ILE A 401 13.92 14.33 -5.37
CA ILE A 401 13.14 15.49 -4.92
C ILE A 401 12.62 15.25 -3.50
N VAL A 402 11.95 14.12 -3.25
CA VAL A 402 11.39 13.77 -1.94
C VAL A 402 12.49 13.66 -0.88
N SER A 403 13.58 12.94 -1.17
CA SER A 403 14.73 12.86 -0.25
C SER A 403 15.26 14.24 0.12
N ARG A 404 15.42 15.14 -0.86
CA ARG A 404 15.90 16.51 -0.59
C ARG A 404 14.91 17.37 0.18
N ILE A 405 13.60 17.17 -0.02
CA ILE A 405 12.57 17.81 0.80
C ILE A 405 12.75 17.38 2.26
N LEU A 406 12.95 16.08 2.51
CA LEU A 406 13.15 15.54 3.85
C LEU A 406 14.47 16.04 4.47
N ASP A 407 15.58 15.97 3.74
CA ASP A 407 16.89 16.50 4.18
C ASP A 407 16.80 17.99 4.54
N TYR A 408 16.05 18.76 3.75
CA TYR A 408 15.84 20.18 3.99
C TYR A 408 15.01 20.45 5.26
N VAL A 409 13.90 19.72 5.43
CA VAL A 409 13.06 19.81 6.63
C VAL A 409 13.86 19.45 7.88
N ASP A 410 14.71 18.42 7.81
CA ASP A 410 15.59 18.00 8.90
C ASP A 410 16.62 19.10 9.23
N ALA A 411 17.31 19.62 8.22
CA ALA A 411 18.29 20.71 8.39
C ALA A 411 17.66 22.00 8.96
N CYS A 412 16.41 22.30 8.58
CA CYS A 412 15.69 23.45 9.12
C CYS A 412 15.19 23.20 10.55
N SER A 413 14.67 22.01 10.84
CA SER A 413 14.22 21.66 12.19
C SER A 413 15.35 21.78 13.21
N HIS A 414 16.56 21.36 12.84
CA HIS A 414 17.76 21.54 13.66
C HIS A 414 18.14 23.01 13.93
N LYS A 415 17.84 23.93 13.00
CA LYS A 415 18.06 25.37 13.20
C LYS A 415 16.92 26.05 13.95
N LEU A 416 15.69 25.58 13.78
CA LEU A 416 14.50 26.10 14.46
C LEU A 416 14.53 25.75 15.96
N ASP A 417 15.01 24.55 16.31
CA ASP A 417 15.21 24.15 17.71
C ASP A 417 16.30 24.95 18.45
N SER A 418 17.19 25.64 17.73
CA SER A 418 18.19 26.53 18.35
C SER A 418 17.74 27.98 18.53
N ASP A 419 16.72 28.45 17.79
CA ASP A 419 16.41 29.88 17.64
C ASP A 419 14.94 30.28 17.93
N ILE A 420 14.01 29.36 18.24
CA ILE A 420 12.59 29.72 18.45
C ILE A 420 12.14 29.66 19.92
N ASP A 421 11.75 30.83 20.44
CA ASP A 421 10.81 30.96 21.56
C ASP A 421 9.38 30.76 21.00
N TYR A 422 8.72 29.66 21.38
CA TYR A 422 7.43 29.18 20.84
C TYR A 422 6.21 30.08 21.17
N LYS A 423 6.41 31.34 21.53
CA LYS A 423 5.36 32.24 22.06
C LYS A 423 4.79 33.23 21.06
N ASP A 424 5.29 33.29 19.83
CA ASP A 424 4.84 34.27 18.83
C ASP A 424 4.10 33.60 17.66
N PRO A 425 2.76 33.69 17.59
CA PRO A 425 1.95 33.12 16.51
C PRO A 425 2.07 33.87 15.16
N ASP A 426 2.72 35.03 15.09
CA ASP A 426 2.93 35.78 13.82
C ASP A 426 4.17 35.30 13.02
N ASN A 427 4.77 34.17 13.42
CA ASN A 427 5.98 33.61 12.82
C ASN A 427 5.77 32.92 11.46
N ASP A 428 4.56 33.00 10.88
CA ASP A 428 4.24 32.51 9.53
C ASP A 428 5.14 33.16 8.45
N THR A 429 5.65 34.36 8.76
CA THR A 429 6.63 35.10 7.95
C THR A 429 8.00 34.44 7.93
N VAL A 430 8.47 33.87 9.05
CA VAL A 430 9.82 33.33 9.18
C VAL A 430 9.93 31.95 8.52
N GLY A 431 8.97 31.06 8.76
CA GLY A 431 8.89 29.77 8.07
C GLY A 431 8.76 29.93 6.55
N THR A 432 7.91 30.87 6.10
CA THR A 432 7.74 31.18 4.68
C THR A 432 9.00 31.84 4.08
N MET A 433 9.69 32.72 4.81
CA MET A 433 10.93 33.37 4.36
C MET A 433 12.09 32.37 4.24
N TYR A 434 12.23 31.45 5.21
CA TYR A 434 13.24 30.39 5.12
C TYR A 434 12.93 29.42 3.98
N ALA A 435 11.67 28.99 3.82
CA ALA A 435 11.26 28.19 2.67
C ALA A 435 11.54 28.90 1.34
N ARG A 436 11.25 30.21 1.21
CA ARG A 436 11.53 30.97 -0.01
C ARG A 436 13.02 31.08 -0.28
N LYS A 437 13.83 31.46 0.71
CA LYS A 437 15.29 31.58 0.56
C LYS A 437 15.96 30.24 0.25
N ALA A 438 15.42 29.15 0.79
CA ALA A 438 15.89 27.81 0.48
C ALA A 438 15.49 27.34 -0.91
N PHE A 439 14.26 27.65 -1.35
CA PHE A 439 13.83 27.41 -2.72
C PHE A 439 14.71 28.18 -3.72
N ASP A 440 14.97 29.46 -3.47
CA ASP A 440 15.85 30.28 -4.30
C ASP A 440 17.27 29.72 -4.34
N ASN A 441 17.81 29.25 -3.20
CA ASN A 441 19.10 28.57 -3.16
C ASN A 441 19.09 27.20 -3.88
N TRP A 442 17.96 26.49 -3.85
CA TRP A 442 17.78 25.17 -4.43
C TRP A 442 17.63 25.23 -5.96
N VAL A 443 16.88 26.19 -6.48
CA VAL A 443 16.77 26.49 -7.92
C VAL A 443 18.15 26.82 -8.50
N ASN A 444 18.95 27.62 -7.78
CA ASN A 444 20.31 27.96 -8.19
C ASN A 444 21.32 26.80 -8.08
N TYR A 445 21.07 25.80 -7.22
CA TYR A 445 21.99 24.67 -7.00
C TYR A 445 21.84 23.54 -8.03
N PHE A 446 20.77 23.56 -8.83
CA PHE A 446 20.43 22.46 -9.73
C PHE A 446 20.74 22.70 -11.20
N ASP A 447 21.19 23.90 -11.62
CA ASP A 447 21.35 24.27 -13.04
C ASP A 447 20.21 23.66 -13.90
N LEU A 448 18.96 23.85 -13.45
CA LEU A 448 17.74 23.50 -14.16
C LEU A 448 17.20 24.71 -14.91
#